data_AF-A0A7S4VSJ3-F1
#
_entry.id   AF-A0A7S4VSJ3-F1
#
_cell.length_a   1.000
_cell.length_b   1.000
_cell.length_c   1.000
_cell.angle_alpha   90.00
_cell.angle_beta   90.00
_cell.angle_gamma   90.00
#
_symmetry.space_group_name_H-M   'P 1'
#
loop_
_entity.id
_entity.type
_entity.pdbx_description
1 polymer ?
#
loop_
_entity_poly.entity_id
_entity_poly.type
_entity_poly.pdbx_seq_one_letter_code
_entity_poly.pdbx_strand_id
1 'polypeptide(L)'
;SSSAHCKSSRNKIIGWDELSLQLISALVADMEINHFLFIASYRDNEIHNTPSLVAFLEELKRKDITTTDINVGCISRRDVSELISDTINLPQHLTKSFSDIIYKKTGGNALFVTQFLQSLWDEELLVYSLECNVWEWDEGASDAKEILDDVGVLMAKKIRQLSIGCQHAIKLLACMGSKCSESILKLFIHEGEENQRGRQNTKKININYDSNDQFSMLDFAVDEGLIEKEGQDYIFAHDQIQHAAYLLIPEDERGQLHKHIGHLILKHSPDNRVDDVLFLVTDQLNRGTSFIVLEEERLGIAMLNLRAGEKAMSLSTFLISVSYLKAGIDMLPEGHWGKHYDLSLQLYSLYAEAECCIGNFQEVGHAIGVVIKQAKSFENKLRAYATLMKSLAAQNKLQEAIHIGFGVLTRLGVQCTPSPPDKSVMMKDIMEMKMLLTKTTDAEILNFREMEDENKMTAMKFLQILVFYAYLGK
;
A
#
# COMPACT_ATOMS: atom_id res chain seq x y z
N SER A 1 23.39 -26.49 35.83
CA SER A 1 24.03 -25.74 34.73
C SER A 1 23.48 -26.19 33.40
N SER A 2 22.42 -25.54 32.93
CA SER A 2 22.02 -25.53 31.51
C SER A 2 20.90 -24.49 31.36
N SER A 3 21.31 -23.22 31.33
CA SER A 3 20.47 -22.11 30.91
C SER A 3 20.29 -22.20 29.40
N ALA A 4 19.15 -22.74 28.95
CA ALA A 4 18.76 -22.65 27.54
C ALA A 4 18.32 -21.22 27.26
N HIS A 5 19.12 -20.50 26.47
CA HIS A 5 18.81 -19.18 25.97
C HIS A 5 17.53 -19.19 25.15
N CYS A 6 16.44 -18.67 25.72
CA CYS A 6 15.28 -18.24 24.98
C CYS A 6 15.69 -17.01 24.16
N LYS A 7 15.98 -17.19 22.88
CA LYS A 7 16.17 -16.07 21.94
C LYS A 7 14.79 -15.50 21.64
N SER A 8 14.43 -14.39 22.30
CA SER A 8 13.30 -13.57 21.85
C SER A 8 13.69 -12.97 20.49
N SER A 9 13.04 -13.41 19.42
CA SER A 9 13.14 -12.76 18.12
C SER A 9 12.63 -11.32 18.25
N ARG A 10 13.52 -10.36 17.98
CA ARG A 10 13.25 -8.91 18.04
C ARG A 10 12.05 -8.53 17.20
N ASN A 11 11.26 -7.59 17.73
CA ASN A 11 10.16 -6.88 17.09
C ASN A 11 10.53 -6.46 15.67
N LYS A 12 10.06 -7.21 14.68
CA LYS A 12 9.89 -6.73 13.31
C LYS A 12 8.44 -6.33 13.19
N ILE A 13 8.19 -5.07 12.86
CA ILE A 13 6.86 -4.61 12.43
C ILE A 13 6.66 -5.23 11.04
N ILE A 14 6.08 -6.43 11.01
CA ILE A 14 5.65 -7.08 9.77
C ILE A 14 4.29 -6.47 9.44
N GLY A 15 4.14 -5.92 8.23
CA GLY A 15 2.83 -5.47 7.75
C GLY A 15 1.83 -6.63 7.75
N TRP A 16 0.59 -6.35 8.13
CA TRP A 16 -0.47 -7.35 8.24
C TRP A 16 -0.97 -7.80 6.86
N ASP A 17 -0.23 -8.68 6.19
CA ASP A 17 -0.74 -9.36 4.99
C ASP A 17 -1.57 -10.60 5.35
N GLU A 18 -2.50 -10.97 4.46
CA GLU A 18 -3.46 -12.05 4.71
C GLU A 18 -2.78 -13.41 4.88
N LEU A 19 -1.71 -13.66 4.14
CA LEU A 19 -0.93 -14.90 4.22
C LEU A 19 -0.21 -15.04 5.56
N SER A 20 0.37 -13.97 6.10
CA SER A 20 1.00 -13.99 7.43
C SER A 20 -0.04 -14.23 8.51
N LEU A 21 -1.22 -13.61 8.41
CA LEU A 21 -2.32 -13.81 9.35
C LEU A 21 -2.84 -15.25 9.34
N GLN A 22 -2.98 -15.88 8.16
CA GLN A 22 -3.35 -17.29 8.05
C GLN A 22 -2.29 -18.22 8.66
N LEU A 23 -1.01 -17.96 8.42
CA LEU A 23 0.07 -18.73 9.03
C LEU A 23 0.07 -18.61 10.56
N ILE A 24 -0.07 -17.41 11.09
CA ILE A 24 -0.15 -17.17 12.54
C ILE A 24 -1.40 -17.87 13.12
N SER A 25 -2.55 -17.79 12.45
CA SER A 25 -3.78 -18.48 12.86
C SER A 25 -3.59 -20.00 12.93
N ALA A 26 -2.84 -20.59 11.99
CA ALA A 26 -2.50 -22.01 12.04
C ALA A 26 -1.56 -22.35 13.21
N LEU A 27 -0.53 -21.54 13.45
CA LEU A 27 0.45 -21.75 14.53
C LEU A 27 -0.18 -21.59 15.92
N VAL A 28 -1.04 -20.60 16.11
CA VAL A 28 -1.69 -20.36 17.42
C VAL A 28 -2.77 -21.41 17.70
N ALA A 29 -3.39 -21.99 16.67
CA ALA A 29 -4.40 -23.04 16.80
C ALA A 29 -3.80 -24.45 17.01
N ASP A 30 -2.49 -24.63 16.78
CA ASP A 30 -1.85 -25.93 16.85
C ASP A 30 -1.51 -26.32 18.31
N MET A 31 -2.25 -27.30 18.82
CA MET A 31 -2.11 -27.83 20.18
C MET A 31 -0.78 -28.60 20.40
N GLU A 32 -0.05 -28.95 19.34
CA GLU A 32 1.27 -29.58 19.47
C GLU A 32 2.38 -28.55 19.77
N ILE A 33 2.11 -27.25 19.56
CA ILE A 33 3.06 -26.15 19.79
C ILE A 33 2.95 -25.66 21.24
N ASN A 34 3.83 -26.19 22.11
CA ASN A 34 3.78 -25.91 23.55
C ASN A 34 4.45 -24.59 24.01
N HIS A 35 5.20 -23.91 23.13
CA HIS A 35 6.05 -22.78 23.50
C HIS A 35 5.99 -21.64 22.47
N PHE A 36 4.79 -21.11 22.24
CA PHE A 36 4.57 -19.99 21.33
C PHE A 36 3.72 -18.91 22.01
N LEU A 37 4.24 -17.67 22.03
CA LEU A 37 3.53 -16.48 22.46
C LEU A 37 3.55 -15.49 21.31
N PHE A 38 2.36 -15.11 20.83
CA PHE A 38 2.21 -14.09 19.80
C PHE A 38 1.76 -12.79 20.45
N ILE A 39 2.54 -11.71 20.23
CA ILE A 39 2.20 -10.35 20.67
C ILE A 39 2.04 -9.51 19.41
N ALA A 40 0.86 -8.91 19.29
CA ALA A 40 0.48 -8.04 18.19
C ALA A 40 0.29 -6.61 18.70
N SER A 41 0.62 -5.63 17.86
CA SER A 41 0.19 -4.24 18.06
C SER A 41 -0.50 -3.75 16.80
N TYR A 42 -1.68 -3.16 16.97
CA TYR A 42 -2.49 -2.60 15.89
C TYR A 42 -3.20 -1.35 16.41
N ARG A 43 -3.60 -0.47 15.51
CA ARG A 43 -4.38 0.72 15.88
C ARG A 43 -5.86 0.43 15.82
N ASP A 44 -6.58 0.84 16.85
CA ASP A 44 -8.03 0.66 16.99
C ASP A 44 -8.83 1.41 15.92
N ASN A 45 -8.39 2.61 15.54
CA ASN A 45 -9.00 3.44 14.51
C ASN A 45 -8.80 2.94 13.05
N GLU A 46 -7.82 2.08 12.81
CA GLU A 46 -7.50 1.52 11.47
C GLU A 46 -8.02 0.09 11.28
N ILE A 47 -8.61 -0.52 12.32
CA ILE A 47 -9.21 -1.87 12.23
C ILE A 47 -10.29 -1.92 11.14
N HIS A 48 -11.13 -0.89 11.06
CA HIS A 48 -12.21 -0.83 10.06
C HIS A 48 -11.71 -0.71 8.62
N ASN A 49 -10.50 -0.19 8.44
CA ASN A 49 -9.84 -0.08 7.14
C ASN A 49 -8.97 -1.31 6.82
N THR A 50 -8.94 -2.31 7.71
CA THR A 50 -8.12 -3.53 7.57
C THR A 50 -8.98 -4.79 7.71
N PRO A 51 -9.81 -5.14 6.69
CA PRO A 51 -10.74 -6.27 6.76
C PRO A 51 -10.08 -7.61 7.11
N SER A 52 -8.83 -7.84 6.67
CA SER A 52 -8.07 -9.06 6.94
C SER A 52 -7.73 -9.24 8.42
N LEU A 53 -7.44 -8.14 9.14
CA LEU A 53 -7.16 -8.18 10.58
C LEU A 53 -8.45 -8.47 11.38
N VAL A 54 -9.57 -7.88 10.97
CA VAL A 54 -10.89 -8.16 11.57
C VAL A 54 -11.22 -9.65 11.43
N ALA A 55 -11.09 -10.19 10.22
CA ALA A 55 -11.35 -11.60 9.95
C ALA A 55 -10.44 -12.52 10.78
N PHE A 56 -9.17 -12.17 10.93
CA PHE A 56 -8.23 -12.91 11.77
C PHE A 56 -8.64 -12.90 13.26
N LEU A 57 -8.98 -11.74 13.82
CA LEU A 57 -9.43 -11.63 15.22
C LEU A 57 -10.74 -12.40 15.46
N GLU A 58 -11.68 -12.37 14.51
CA GLU A 58 -12.89 -13.18 14.56
C GLU A 58 -12.60 -14.68 14.47
N GLU A 59 -11.63 -15.09 13.64
CA GLU A 59 -11.21 -16.47 13.53
C GLU A 59 -10.60 -17.00 14.83
N LEU A 60 -9.74 -16.22 15.49
CA LEU A 60 -9.17 -16.58 16.79
C LEU A 60 -10.26 -16.81 17.84
N LYS A 61 -11.27 -15.92 17.89
CA LYS A 61 -12.44 -16.07 18.77
C LYS A 61 -13.25 -17.32 18.43
N ARG A 62 -13.47 -17.61 17.14
CA ARG A 62 -14.20 -18.81 16.67
C ARG A 62 -13.48 -20.11 17.04
N LYS A 63 -12.14 -20.11 17.07
CA LYS A 63 -11.31 -21.26 17.44
C LYS A 63 -11.10 -21.41 18.95
N ASP A 64 -11.74 -20.57 19.77
CA ASP A 64 -11.63 -20.56 21.24
C ASP A 64 -10.16 -20.40 21.73
N ILE A 65 -9.36 -19.67 20.96
CA ILE A 65 -7.98 -19.33 21.31
C ILE A 65 -8.02 -18.26 22.40
N THR A 66 -7.24 -18.44 23.47
CA THR A 66 -7.15 -17.45 24.54
C THR A 66 -6.44 -16.19 24.04
N THR A 67 -7.20 -15.12 23.83
CA THR A 67 -6.68 -13.79 23.46
C THR A 67 -6.76 -12.83 24.64
N THR A 68 -5.69 -12.09 24.91
CA THR A 68 -5.67 -11.01 25.91
C THR A 68 -5.51 -9.68 25.19
N ASP A 69 -6.57 -8.87 25.18
CA ASP A 69 -6.54 -7.53 24.59
C ASP A 69 -5.99 -6.54 25.62
N ILE A 70 -4.88 -5.89 25.28
CA ILE A 70 -4.25 -4.84 26.09
C ILE A 70 -4.44 -3.51 25.35
N ASN A 71 -5.38 -2.70 25.82
CA ASN A 71 -5.54 -1.35 25.29
C ASN A 71 -4.46 -0.42 25.87
N VAL A 72 -3.51 0.00 25.04
CA VAL A 72 -2.45 0.93 25.42
C VAL A 72 -2.97 2.36 25.26
N GLY A 73 -3.62 2.86 26.30
CA GLY A 73 -4.06 4.25 26.37
C GLY A 73 -2.93 5.23 26.66
N CYS A 74 -3.28 6.51 26.73
CA CYS A 74 -2.41 7.55 27.27
C CYS A 74 -2.06 7.25 28.73
N ILE A 75 -0.81 7.52 29.14
CA ILE A 75 -0.37 7.39 30.53
C ILE A 75 -1.17 8.34 31.42
N SER A 76 -1.51 7.89 32.63
CA SER A 76 -2.38 8.66 33.50
C SER A 76 -1.68 9.89 34.04
N ARG A 77 -2.45 10.87 34.54
CA ARG A 77 -1.88 12.04 35.22
C ARG A 77 -0.94 11.66 36.37
N ARG A 78 -1.25 10.57 37.07
CA ARG A 78 -0.41 10.03 38.14
C ARG A 78 0.91 9.51 37.57
N ASP A 79 0.86 8.73 36.51
CA ASP A 79 2.05 8.14 35.89
C ASP A 79 2.93 9.23 35.26
N VAL A 80 2.33 10.27 34.68
CA VAL A 80 3.09 11.47 34.25
C VAL A 80 3.77 12.12 35.45
N SER A 81 3.06 12.34 36.56
CA SER A 81 3.67 12.95 37.75
C SER A 81 4.81 12.11 38.33
N GLU A 82 4.69 10.78 38.30
CA GLU A 82 5.74 9.85 38.70
C GLU A 82 6.93 9.92 37.73
N LEU A 83 6.68 9.88 36.42
CA LEU A 83 7.69 10.03 35.40
C LEU A 83 8.46 11.36 35.53
N ILE A 84 7.75 12.48 35.76
CA ILE A 84 8.38 13.79 35.93
C ILE A 84 9.22 13.81 37.21
N SER A 85 8.64 13.36 38.32
CA SER A 85 9.32 13.25 39.63
C SER A 85 10.63 12.47 39.51
N ASP A 86 10.61 11.33 38.82
CA ASP A 86 11.79 10.49 38.60
C ASP A 86 12.80 11.15 37.66
N THR A 87 12.32 11.84 36.61
CA THR A 87 13.17 12.50 35.61
C THR A 87 13.95 13.67 36.21
N ILE A 88 13.30 14.52 37.02
CA ILE A 88 13.92 15.70 37.64
C ILE A 88 14.38 15.44 39.08
N ASN A 89 14.26 14.20 39.56
CA ASN A 89 14.70 13.74 40.88
C ASN A 89 14.17 14.61 42.04
N LEU A 90 12.89 15.00 41.97
CA LEU A 90 12.21 15.78 43.00
C LEU A 90 10.90 15.10 43.41
N PRO A 91 10.53 15.11 44.70
CA PRO A 91 9.28 14.50 45.16
C PRO A 91 8.04 15.04 44.43
N GLN A 92 7.09 14.14 44.11
CA GLN A 92 5.84 14.45 43.39
C GLN A 92 5.05 15.66 43.93
N HIS A 93 5.12 15.96 45.23
CA HIS A 93 4.42 17.12 45.80
C HIS A 93 5.02 18.47 45.39
N LEU A 94 6.33 18.51 45.09
CA LEU A 94 7.03 19.70 44.59
C LEU A 94 6.87 19.84 43.07
N THR A 95 6.79 18.73 42.35
CA THR A 95 6.68 18.70 40.88
C THR A 95 5.22 18.73 40.39
N LYS A 96 4.24 18.82 41.30
CA LYS A 96 2.82 18.69 40.99
C LYS A 96 2.32 19.74 39.99
N SER A 97 2.65 21.01 40.25
CA SER A 97 2.30 22.15 39.37
C SER A 97 2.82 21.91 37.95
N PHE A 98 4.08 21.50 37.84
CA PHE A 98 4.75 21.20 36.59
C PHE A 98 4.17 19.97 35.85
N SER A 99 3.96 18.87 36.58
CA SER A 99 3.37 17.64 36.05
C SER A 99 1.95 17.86 35.53
N ASP A 100 1.18 18.73 36.19
CA ASP A 100 -0.18 19.09 35.78
C ASP A 100 -0.19 19.87 34.47
N ILE A 101 0.76 20.79 34.27
CA ILE A 101 0.94 21.52 33.01
C ILE A 101 1.29 20.56 31.88
N ILE A 102 2.27 19.68 32.11
CA ILE A 102 2.71 18.68 31.13
C ILE A 102 1.56 17.74 30.75
N TYR A 103 0.82 17.22 31.74
CA TYR A 103 -0.32 16.35 31.47
C TYR A 103 -1.42 17.07 30.69
N LYS A 104 -1.74 18.30 31.08
CA LYS A 104 -2.75 19.13 30.39
C LYS A 104 -2.37 19.39 28.93
N LYS A 105 -1.08 19.57 28.63
CA LYS A 105 -0.59 19.86 27.27
C LYS A 105 -0.41 18.62 26.39
N THR A 106 -0.10 17.48 26.98
CA THR A 106 0.24 16.26 26.23
C THR A 106 -0.89 15.24 26.16
N GLY A 107 -1.93 15.42 26.98
CA GLY A 107 -3.01 14.44 27.13
C GLY A 107 -2.55 13.09 27.70
N GLY A 108 -1.32 13.00 28.21
CA GLY A 108 -0.72 11.75 28.65
C GLY A 108 -0.20 10.87 27.51
N ASN A 109 0.00 11.37 26.30
CA ASN A 109 0.72 10.60 25.29
C ASN A 109 2.21 10.54 25.66
N ALA A 110 2.77 9.35 25.86
CA ALA A 110 4.13 9.17 26.37
C ALA A 110 5.21 9.83 25.49
N LEU A 111 5.09 9.73 24.16
CA LEU A 111 5.99 10.41 23.21
C LEU A 111 5.89 11.93 23.36
N PHE A 112 4.69 12.44 23.64
CA PHE A 112 4.48 13.89 23.74
C PHE A 112 4.99 14.43 25.07
N VAL A 113 4.90 13.63 26.13
CA VAL A 113 5.51 13.97 27.42
C VAL A 113 7.02 14.10 27.28
N THR A 114 7.69 13.14 26.64
CA THR A 114 9.15 13.23 26.43
C THR A 114 9.53 14.40 25.54
N GLN A 115 8.83 14.61 24.42
CA GLN A 115 9.11 15.71 23.49
C GLN A 115 8.83 17.09 24.09
N PHE A 116 7.78 17.22 24.89
CA PHE A 116 7.45 18.48 25.56
C PHE A 116 8.49 18.83 26.64
N LEU A 117 8.92 17.85 27.45
CA LEU A 117 10.02 18.05 28.40
C LEU A 117 11.31 18.49 27.71
N GLN A 118 11.66 17.85 26.60
CA GLN A 118 12.84 18.22 25.83
C GLN A 118 12.72 19.65 25.30
N SER A 119 11.55 20.05 24.78
CA SER A 119 11.35 21.43 24.32
C SER A 119 11.48 22.48 25.43
N LEU A 120 11.06 22.16 26.66
CA LEU A 120 11.23 23.06 27.81
C LEU A 120 12.70 23.21 28.20
N TRP A 121 13.47 22.14 28.08
CA TRP A 121 14.92 22.18 28.28
C TRP A 121 15.60 23.02 27.18
N ASP A 122 15.25 22.79 25.92
CA ASP A 122 15.85 23.50 24.78
C ASP A 122 15.53 25.01 24.77
N GLU A 123 14.34 25.39 25.26
CA GLU A 123 13.90 26.79 25.39
C GLU A 123 14.39 27.46 26.70
N GLU A 124 15.25 26.79 27.49
CA GLU A 124 15.74 27.26 28.79
C GLU A 124 14.62 27.58 29.80
N LEU A 125 13.45 26.94 29.63
CA LEU A 125 12.30 27.04 30.53
C LEU A 125 12.35 26.00 31.65
N LEU A 126 13.14 24.95 31.48
CA LEU A 126 13.52 23.96 32.47
C LEU A 126 15.04 24.01 32.60
N VAL A 127 15.56 24.50 33.73
CA VAL A 127 16.99 24.75 33.94
C VAL A 127 17.46 24.05 35.21
N TYR A 128 18.63 23.42 35.14
CA TYR A 128 19.27 22.90 36.35
C TYR A 128 20.05 24.01 37.07
N SER A 129 19.56 24.41 38.24
CA SER A 129 20.20 25.42 39.09
C SER A 129 21.39 24.82 39.82
N LEU A 130 22.60 25.20 39.41
CA LEU A 130 23.85 24.78 40.06
C LEU A 130 23.99 25.34 41.48
N GLU A 131 23.33 26.46 41.79
CA GLU A 131 23.36 27.08 43.11
C GLU A 131 22.53 26.29 44.12
N CYS A 132 21.34 25.83 43.71
CA CYS A 132 20.42 25.11 44.57
C CYS A 132 20.45 23.59 44.38
N ASN A 133 21.20 23.08 43.40
CA ASN A 133 21.24 21.66 42.98
C ASN A 133 19.85 21.06 42.74
N VAL A 134 18.96 21.87 42.16
CA VAL A 134 17.59 21.47 41.84
C VAL A 134 17.22 21.94 40.45
N TRP A 135 16.27 21.23 39.85
CA TRP A 135 15.62 21.66 38.64
C TRP A 135 14.66 22.80 38.95
N GLU A 136 14.81 23.91 38.24
CA GLU A 136 13.94 25.06 38.29
C GLU A 136 13.18 25.16 36.96
N TRP A 137 11.91 25.55 37.03
CA TRP A 137 11.07 25.78 35.86
C TRP A 137 10.31 27.08 36.04
N ASP A 138 10.11 27.81 34.93
CA ASP A 138 9.28 29.01 34.97
C ASP A 138 7.80 28.63 35.01
N GLU A 139 7.15 28.79 36.17
CA GLU A 139 5.70 28.60 36.29
C GLU A 139 4.90 29.58 35.41
N GLY A 140 5.50 30.73 35.06
CA GLY A 140 4.99 31.72 34.10
C GLY A 140 5.04 31.25 32.64
N ALA A 141 5.73 30.15 32.33
CA ALA A 141 5.62 29.47 31.04
C ALA A 141 4.20 28.92 30.78
N SER A 142 3.34 28.86 31.81
CA SER A 142 1.91 28.60 31.65
C SER A 142 1.17 29.69 30.87
N ASP A 143 1.69 30.93 30.86
CA ASP A 143 1.18 32.09 30.11
C ASP A 143 1.98 32.38 28.81
N ALA A 144 2.99 31.56 28.48
CA ALA A 144 3.67 31.61 27.19
C ALA A 144 2.66 31.25 26.08
N LYS A 145 2.04 32.30 25.56
CA LYS A 145 0.78 32.36 24.81
C LYS A 145 0.67 31.56 23.50
N GLU A 146 1.63 30.71 23.13
CA GLU A 146 1.64 30.05 21.82
C GLU A 146 2.24 28.63 21.79
N ILE A 147 2.32 27.89 22.91
CA ILE A 147 2.60 26.45 22.82
C ILE A 147 1.28 25.70 22.60
N LEU A 148 0.94 25.62 21.31
CA LEU A 148 -0.33 25.22 20.71
C LEU A 148 -0.87 23.89 21.24
N ASP A 149 -2.20 23.84 21.39
CA ASP A 149 -3.01 22.72 21.90
C ASP A 149 -3.01 21.48 20.98
N ASP A 150 -2.04 21.36 20.06
CA ASP A 150 -1.91 20.28 19.08
C ASP A 150 -0.44 19.90 18.93
N VAL A 151 -0.12 18.63 19.18
CA VAL A 151 1.26 18.13 19.12
C VAL A 151 1.80 18.08 17.70
N GLY A 152 0.94 17.99 16.69
CA GLY A 152 1.33 18.21 15.31
C GLY A 152 1.97 19.60 15.12
N VAL A 153 1.55 20.59 15.90
CA VAL A 153 2.12 21.94 15.85
C VAL A 153 3.46 22.04 16.56
N LEU A 154 3.66 21.33 17.68
CA LEU A 154 4.98 21.23 18.34
C LEU A 154 5.99 20.57 17.39
N MET A 155 5.61 19.45 16.77
CA MET A 155 6.48 18.76 15.80
C MET A 155 6.75 19.63 14.58
N ALA A 156 5.74 20.34 14.08
CA ALA A 156 5.91 21.31 13.00
C ALA A 156 6.87 22.46 13.39
N LYS A 157 6.84 22.95 14.64
CA LYS A 157 7.77 23.94 15.16
C LYS A 157 9.20 23.41 15.20
N LYS A 158 9.41 22.21 15.77
CA LYS A 158 10.72 21.53 15.77
C LYS A 158 11.27 21.36 14.37
N ILE A 159 10.45 20.87 13.43
CA ILE A 159 10.87 20.74 12.03
C ILE A 159 11.26 22.10 11.44
N ARG A 160 10.49 23.17 11.70
CA ARG A 160 10.81 24.53 11.21
C ARG A 160 12.10 25.13 11.78
N GLN A 161 12.55 24.67 12.94
CA GLN A 161 13.82 25.09 13.55
C GLN A 161 15.04 24.42 12.90
N LEU A 162 14.85 23.29 12.20
CA LEU A 162 15.92 22.61 11.48
C LEU A 162 16.40 23.43 10.28
N SER A 163 17.59 23.08 9.75
CA SER A 163 18.09 23.68 8.52
C SER A 163 17.11 23.48 7.34
N ILE A 164 17.12 24.40 6.38
CA ILE A 164 16.24 24.33 5.20
C ILE A 164 16.43 23.00 4.44
N GLY A 165 17.69 22.52 4.35
CA GLY A 165 18.01 21.23 3.75
C GLY A 165 17.36 20.05 4.49
N CYS A 166 17.44 20.03 5.82
CA CYS A 166 16.81 19.01 6.65
C CYS A 166 15.28 19.06 6.54
N GLN A 167 14.70 20.26 6.57
CA GLN A 167 13.25 20.44 6.36
C GLN A 167 12.79 19.88 5.03
N HIS A 168 13.52 20.14 3.94
CA HIS A 168 13.19 19.58 2.63
C HIS A 168 13.30 18.05 2.63
N ALA A 169 14.35 17.48 3.22
CA ALA A 169 14.52 16.03 3.30
C ALA A 169 13.39 15.35 4.13
N ILE A 170 12.98 15.95 5.26
CA ILE A 170 11.86 15.45 6.08
C ILE A 170 10.53 15.55 5.33
N LYS A 171 10.27 16.65 4.59
CA LYS A 171 9.07 16.78 3.76
C LYS A 171 9.03 15.74 2.64
N LEU A 172 10.18 15.48 1.99
CA LEU A 172 10.31 14.41 1.00
C LEU A 172 10.04 13.04 1.62
N LEU A 173 10.63 12.75 2.78
CA LEU A 173 10.37 11.53 3.54
C LEU A 173 8.86 11.37 3.84
N ALA A 174 8.19 12.46 4.25
CA ALA A 174 6.75 12.45 4.54
C ALA A 174 5.90 12.11 3.31
N CYS A 175 6.30 12.57 2.12
CA CYS A 175 5.66 12.20 0.85
C CYS A 175 5.85 10.71 0.50
N MET A 176 6.98 10.11 0.89
CA MET A 176 7.34 8.72 0.61
C MET A 176 6.61 7.70 1.49
N GLY A 177 6.15 8.14 2.67
CA GLY A 177 5.40 7.31 3.61
C GLY A 177 6.15 7.13 4.94
N SER A 178 5.99 5.96 5.54
CA SER A 178 6.60 5.64 6.84
C SER A 178 8.09 5.30 6.76
N LYS A 179 8.59 4.93 5.57
CA LYS A 179 9.96 4.48 5.35
C LYS A 179 10.50 4.93 3.99
N CYS A 180 11.74 5.42 3.95
CA CYS A 180 12.43 5.76 2.70
C CYS A 180 13.90 5.40 2.78
N SER A 181 14.45 4.88 1.68
CA SER A 181 15.88 4.61 1.59
C SER A 181 16.69 5.89 1.46
N GLU A 182 17.87 5.89 2.07
CA GLU A 182 18.87 6.95 1.95
C GLU A 182 19.24 7.20 0.48
N SER A 183 19.27 6.13 -0.33
CA SER A 183 19.55 6.23 -1.77
C SER A 183 18.53 7.07 -2.54
N ILE A 184 17.24 6.99 -2.19
CA ILE A 184 16.21 7.80 -2.84
C ILE A 184 16.32 9.25 -2.39
N LEU A 185 16.55 9.50 -1.09
CA LEU A 185 16.77 10.86 -0.57
C LEU A 185 17.99 11.54 -1.23
N LYS A 186 19.06 10.79 -1.49
CA LYS A 186 20.25 11.27 -2.24
C LYS A 186 19.89 11.79 -3.63
N LEU A 187 19.00 11.12 -4.35
CA LEU A 187 18.61 11.53 -5.70
C LEU A 187 18.01 12.94 -5.70
N PHE A 188 17.13 13.23 -4.74
CA PHE A 188 16.47 14.54 -4.63
C PHE A 188 17.42 15.66 -4.24
N ILE A 189 18.31 15.37 -3.30
CA ILE A 189 19.31 16.33 -2.84
C ILE A 189 20.22 16.76 -4.02
N HIS A 190 20.74 15.80 -4.77
CA HIS A 190 21.66 16.09 -5.88
C HIS A 190 20.98 16.84 -7.04
N GLU A 191 19.72 16.53 -7.37
CA GLU A 191 19.02 17.25 -8.44
C GLU A 191 18.73 18.72 -8.05
N GLY A 192 18.45 18.99 -6.76
CA GLY A 192 18.33 20.34 -6.24
C GLY A 192 19.60 21.18 -6.43
N GLU A 193 20.78 20.57 -6.23
CA GLU A 193 22.08 21.22 -6.40
C GLU A 193 22.40 21.51 -7.89
N GLU A 194 22.13 20.56 -8.78
CA GLU A 194 22.36 20.74 -10.23
C GLU A 194 21.46 21.84 -10.82
N ASN A 195 20.18 21.86 -10.44
CA ASN A 195 19.23 22.88 -10.88
C ASN A 195 19.59 24.29 -10.36
N GLN A 196 20.20 24.39 -9.18
CA GLN A 196 20.69 25.66 -8.63
C GLN A 196 21.98 26.13 -9.33
N ARG A 197 22.89 25.22 -9.69
CA ARG A 197 24.10 25.54 -10.47
C ARG A 197 23.77 26.00 -11.90
N GLY A 198 22.74 25.44 -12.54
CA GLY A 198 22.26 25.84 -13.86
C GLY A 198 21.51 27.19 -13.92
N ARG A 199 20.99 27.68 -12.78
CA ARG A 199 20.20 28.93 -12.68
C ARG A 199 21.03 30.18 -12.30
N GLN A 200 22.36 30.14 -12.43
CA GLN A 200 23.21 31.30 -12.14
C GLN A 200 23.09 32.40 -13.21
N ASN A 201 22.03 33.21 -13.11
CA ASN A 201 22.04 34.61 -13.53
C ASN A 201 21.06 35.51 -12.76
N THR A 202 20.42 35.06 -11.68
CA THR A 202 19.66 35.95 -10.79
C THR A 202 20.03 35.68 -9.33
N LYS A 203 20.56 36.73 -8.67
CA LYS A 203 20.90 36.89 -7.24
C LYS A 203 21.36 35.65 -6.47
N LYS A 204 22.69 35.61 -6.24
CA LYS A 204 23.37 34.75 -5.26
C LYS A 204 22.63 34.74 -3.90
N ILE A 205 21.93 33.65 -3.61
CA ILE A 205 21.96 33.08 -2.26
C ILE A 205 23.12 32.08 -2.31
N ASN A 206 24.23 32.48 -1.71
CA ASN A 206 25.46 31.70 -1.70
C ASN A 206 25.24 30.56 -0.71
N ILE A 207 24.79 29.40 -1.18
CA ILE A 207 24.78 28.19 -0.35
C ILE A 207 25.75 27.19 -0.98
N ASN A 208 26.97 27.23 -0.47
CA ASN A 208 27.93 26.14 -0.66
C ASN A 208 27.41 24.97 0.18
N TYR A 209 26.71 24.03 -0.44
CA TYR A 209 26.46 22.72 0.17
C TYR A 209 27.56 21.78 -0.31
N ASP A 210 28.34 21.25 0.62
CA ASP A 210 29.26 20.13 0.39
C ASP A 210 28.44 18.84 0.53
N SER A 211 28.52 17.95 -0.46
CA SER A 211 27.61 16.80 -0.61
C SER A 211 27.70 15.76 0.52
N ASN A 212 28.76 15.80 1.32
CA ASN A 212 28.92 14.95 2.51
C ASN A 212 28.18 15.48 3.75
N ASP A 213 27.78 16.76 3.76
CA ASP A 213 27.27 17.44 4.96
C ASP A 213 25.74 17.48 5.04
N GLN A 214 25.03 16.80 4.13
CA GLN A 214 23.56 16.76 4.12
C GLN A 214 22.98 15.51 4.80
N PHE A 215 23.72 14.41 4.88
CA PHE A 215 23.29 13.23 5.65
C PHE A 215 23.54 13.42 7.14
N SER A 216 24.58 14.19 7.51
CA SER A 216 24.69 14.77 8.86
C SER A 216 23.50 15.67 9.19
N MET A 217 22.80 16.27 8.21
CA MET A 217 21.59 17.06 8.49
C MET A 217 20.41 16.21 8.97
N LEU A 218 20.26 14.98 8.46
CA LEU A 218 19.24 14.06 8.95
C LEU A 218 19.63 13.46 10.31
N ASP A 219 20.92 13.40 10.64
CA ASP A 219 21.37 12.99 11.98
C ASP A 219 20.82 13.94 13.05
N PHE A 220 20.72 15.25 12.79
CA PHE A 220 20.02 16.17 13.72
C PHE A 220 18.54 15.83 13.88
N ALA A 221 17.86 15.41 12.81
CA ALA A 221 16.47 14.98 12.91
C ALA A 221 16.31 13.64 13.65
N VAL A 222 17.35 12.80 13.63
CA VAL A 222 17.44 11.59 14.45
C VAL A 222 17.66 11.94 15.91
N ASP A 223 18.58 12.86 16.20
CA ASP A 223 18.88 13.32 17.57
C ASP A 223 17.68 14.03 18.21
N GLU A 224 16.90 14.79 17.43
CA GLU A 224 15.64 15.40 17.85
C GLU A 224 14.49 14.39 18.04
N GLY A 225 14.71 13.11 17.72
CA GLY A 225 13.70 12.06 17.82
C GLY A 225 12.54 12.22 16.84
N LEU A 226 12.75 12.94 15.73
CA LEU A 226 11.73 13.11 14.69
C LEU A 226 11.68 11.89 13.75
N ILE A 227 12.86 11.34 13.47
CA ILE A 227 13.06 10.18 12.60
C ILE A 227 14.03 9.20 13.24
N GLU A 228 14.00 7.95 12.81
CA GLU A 228 14.96 6.92 13.23
C GLU A 228 15.68 6.37 12.00
N LYS A 229 16.93 5.94 12.19
CA LYS A 229 17.72 5.29 11.14
C LYS A 229 17.72 3.77 11.32
N GLU A 230 17.06 3.06 10.40
CA GLU A 230 17.04 1.60 10.34
C GLU A 230 17.96 1.11 9.21
N GLY A 231 19.25 0.88 9.52
CA GLY A 231 20.23 0.49 8.52
C GLY A 231 20.52 1.64 7.52
N GLN A 232 20.09 1.48 6.27
CA GLN A 232 20.20 2.51 5.22
C GLN A 232 18.87 3.24 4.97
N ASP A 233 17.86 3.00 5.79
CA ASP A 233 16.55 3.60 5.64
C ASP A 233 16.27 4.57 6.79
N TYR A 234 15.47 5.60 6.50
CA TYR A 234 14.92 6.51 7.48
C TYR A 234 13.44 6.22 7.65
N ILE A 235 12.98 6.20 8.90
CA ILE A 235 11.58 6.03 9.28
C ILE A 235 11.16 7.17 10.20
N PHE A 236 9.89 7.58 10.17
CA PHE A 236 9.41 8.50 11.20
C PHE A 236 9.30 7.76 12.54
N ALA A 237 9.73 8.42 13.62
CA ALA A 237 9.56 7.86 14.97
C ALA A 237 8.07 7.67 15.32
N HIS A 238 7.18 8.47 14.69
CA HIS A 238 5.75 8.32 14.81
C HIS A 238 4.99 8.96 13.63
N ASP A 239 3.85 8.38 13.24
CA ASP A 239 2.99 8.89 12.16
C ASP A 239 2.48 10.32 12.36
N GLN A 240 2.35 10.83 13.59
CA GLN A 240 1.95 12.22 13.80
C GLN A 240 3.07 13.19 13.39
N ILE A 241 4.33 12.77 13.53
CA ILE A 241 5.48 13.54 13.04
C ILE A 241 5.49 13.52 11.51
N GLN A 242 5.24 12.36 10.90
CA GLN A 242 5.06 12.26 9.45
C GLN A 242 3.93 13.18 8.96
N HIS A 243 2.78 13.14 9.63
CA HIS A 243 1.63 13.97 9.27
C HIS A 243 1.94 15.46 9.41
N ALA A 244 2.55 15.87 10.52
CA ALA A 244 3.00 17.26 10.73
C ALA A 244 3.99 17.70 9.64
N ALA A 245 4.96 16.87 9.32
CA ALA A 245 5.91 17.10 8.23
C ALA A 245 5.22 17.27 6.87
N TYR A 246 4.23 16.42 6.57
CA TYR A 246 3.45 16.51 5.33
C TYR A 246 2.59 17.79 5.28
N LEU A 247 2.00 18.19 6.41
CA LEU A 247 1.21 19.41 6.52
C LEU A 247 2.04 20.69 6.35
N LEU A 248 3.36 20.64 6.58
CA LEU A 248 4.28 21.75 6.28
C LEU A 248 4.50 21.97 4.76
N ILE A 249 3.97 21.10 3.91
CA ILE A 249 3.94 21.30 2.46
C ILE A 249 2.60 22.00 2.12
N PRO A 250 2.64 23.21 1.53
CA PRO A 250 1.44 23.89 1.07
C PRO A 250 0.58 22.99 0.19
N GLU A 251 -0.74 23.01 0.41
CA GLU A 251 -1.66 22.08 -0.24
C GLU A 251 -1.61 22.17 -1.78
N ASP A 252 -1.41 23.39 -2.30
CA ASP A 252 -1.24 23.71 -3.71
C ASP A 252 0.12 23.28 -4.29
N GLU A 253 1.12 23.01 -3.45
CA GLU A 253 2.43 22.53 -3.89
C GLU A 253 2.57 21.00 -3.84
N ARG A 254 1.73 20.31 -3.04
CA ARG A 254 1.84 18.85 -2.81
C ARG A 254 1.78 18.03 -4.08
N GLY A 255 0.85 18.32 -4.98
CA GLY A 255 0.71 17.57 -6.22
C GLY A 255 1.92 17.73 -7.14
N GLN A 256 2.49 18.93 -7.22
CA GLN A 256 3.72 19.18 -7.97
C GLN A 256 4.91 18.43 -7.36
N LEU A 257 5.02 18.40 -6.03
CA LEU A 257 6.06 17.67 -5.33
C LEU A 257 5.94 16.15 -5.57
N HIS A 258 4.75 15.57 -5.44
CA HIS A 258 4.49 14.16 -5.73
C HIS A 258 4.83 13.78 -7.17
N LYS A 259 4.41 14.62 -8.13
CA LYS A 259 4.80 14.49 -9.54
C LYS A 259 6.31 14.50 -9.71
N HIS A 260 7.00 15.45 -9.09
CA HIS A 260 8.45 15.56 -9.17
C HIS A 260 9.13 14.32 -8.60
N ILE A 261 8.64 13.82 -7.45
CA ILE A 261 9.16 12.62 -6.81
C ILE A 261 9.06 11.40 -7.73
N GLY A 262 7.88 11.15 -8.27
CA GLY A 262 7.66 10.01 -9.16
C GLY A 262 8.56 10.05 -10.41
N HIS A 263 8.69 11.21 -11.05
CA HIS A 263 9.56 11.36 -12.22
C HIS A 263 11.03 11.16 -11.89
N LEU A 264 11.49 11.66 -10.74
CA LEU A 264 12.89 11.55 -10.38
C LEU A 264 13.30 10.10 -10.13
N ILE A 265 12.45 9.36 -9.41
CA ILE A 265 12.67 7.93 -9.17
C ILE A 265 12.65 7.18 -10.50
N LEU A 266 11.70 7.48 -11.39
CA LEU A 266 11.61 6.85 -12.70
C LEU A 266 12.86 7.10 -13.56
N LYS A 267 13.35 8.34 -13.60
CA LYS A 267 14.55 8.76 -14.36
C LYS A 267 15.83 8.04 -13.91
N HIS A 268 15.95 7.74 -12.61
CA HIS A 268 17.15 7.12 -12.04
C HIS A 268 17.00 5.61 -11.81
N SER A 269 15.85 5.03 -12.19
CA SER A 269 15.63 3.59 -12.16
C SER A 269 16.12 3.00 -13.48
N PRO A 270 17.07 2.05 -13.47
CA PRO A 270 17.44 1.36 -14.70
C PRO A 270 16.24 0.55 -15.20
N ASP A 271 16.07 0.46 -16.52
CA ASP A 271 14.88 -0.15 -17.17
C ASP A 271 14.57 -1.57 -16.65
N ASN A 272 15.60 -2.32 -16.23
CA ASN A 272 15.47 -3.68 -15.70
C ASN A 272 15.07 -3.76 -14.21
N ARG A 273 14.94 -2.64 -13.50
CA ARG A 273 14.55 -2.57 -12.07
C ARG A 273 13.35 -1.68 -11.80
N VAL A 274 12.68 -1.18 -12.84
CA VAL A 274 11.44 -0.39 -12.67
C VAL A 274 10.39 -1.18 -11.89
N ASP A 275 10.34 -2.51 -12.04
CA ASP A 275 9.42 -3.36 -11.28
C ASP A 275 9.67 -3.33 -9.76
N ASP A 276 10.90 -3.12 -9.30
CA ASP A 276 11.24 -3.05 -7.87
C ASP A 276 10.64 -1.81 -7.20
N VAL A 277 10.53 -0.72 -7.95
CA VAL A 277 10.00 0.58 -7.48
C VAL A 277 8.63 0.92 -8.05
N LEU A 278 8.01 -0.02 -8.78
CA LEU A 278 6.82 0.25 -9.59
C LEU A 278 5.66 0.83 -8.78
N PHE A 279 5.33 0.22 -7.65
CA PHE A 279 4.25 0.72 -6.77
C PHE A 279 4.58 2.11 -6.23
N LEU A 280 5.81 2.29 -5.75
CA LEU A 280 6.26 3.56 -5.20
C LEU A 280 6.18 4.70 -6.24
N VAL A 281 6.71 4.48 -7.45
CA VAL A 281 6.65 5.48 -8.53
C VAL A 281 5.20 5.77 -8.91
N THR A 282 4.39 4.72 -9.06
CA THR A 282 2.99 4.85 -9.49
C THR A 282 2.16 5.61 -8.45
N ASP A 283 2.34 5.31 -7.16
CA ASP A 283 1.67 6.01 -6.06
C ASP A 283 2.03 7.50 -6.02
N GLN A 284 3.31 7.84 -6.20
CA GLN A 284 3.76 9.23 -6.25
C GLN A 284 3.13 9.97 -7.44
N LEU A 285 3.16 9.38 -8.63
CA LEU A 285 2.58 10.01 -9.82
C LEU A 285 1.06 10.15 -9.73
N ASN A 286 0.37 9.15 -9.15
CA ASN A 286 -1.08 9.20 -8.95
C ASN A 286 -1.52 10.33 -8.00
N ARG A 287 -0.73 10.61 -6.96
CA ARG A 287 -0.94 11.76 -6.06
C ARG A 287 -0.64 13.11 -6.71
N GLY A 288 0.13 13.13 -7.80
CA GLY A 288 0.49 14.33 -8.55
C GLY A 288 -0.39 14.64 -9.78
N THR A 289 -1.46 13.87 -10.00
CA THR A 289 -2.27 13.89 -11.23
C THR A 289 -2.84 15.26 -11.61
N SER A 290 -3.15 16.12 -10.63
CA SER A 290 -3.64 17.49 -10.88
C SER A 290 -2.62 18.38 -11.62
N PHE A 291 -1.33 18.03 -11.62
CA PHE A 291 -0.25 18.77 -12.29
C PHE A 291 0.24 18.10 -13.58
N ILE A 292 -0.49 17.09 -14.05
CA ILE A 292 -0.15 16.28 -15.23
C ILE A 292 -1.08 16.69 -16.37
N VAL A 293 -0.56 17.55 -17.24
CA VAL A 293 -1.34 18.18 -18.32
C VAL A 293 -1.00 17.58 -19.69
N LEU A 294 0.26 17.21 -19.91
CA LEU A 294 0.72 16.73 -21.22
C LEU A 294 0.16 15.34 -21.52
N GLU A 295 -0.38 15.15 -22.72
CA GLU A 295 -0.97 13.88 -23.18
C GLU A 295 0.03 12.72 -23.08
N GLU A 296 1.29 12.95 -23.49
CA GLU A 296 2.36 11.94 -23.41
C GLU A 296 2.66 11.52 -21.97
N GLU A 297 2.68 12.47 -21.04
CA GLU A 297 2.92 12.21 -19.62
C GLU A 297 1.77 11.40 -19.00
N ARG A 298 0.53 11.78 -19.32
CA ARG A 298 -0.67 11.04 -18.91
C ARG A 298 -0.65 9.59 -19.41
N LEU A 299 -0.25 9.38 -20.66
CA LEU A 299 -0.12 8.05 -21.25
C LEU A 299 0.95 7.21 -20.55
N GLY A 300 2.10 7.80 -20.25
CA GLY A 300 3.16 7.14 -19.48
C GLY A 300 2.64 6.66 -18.11
N ILE A 301 1.84 7.48 -17.44
CA ILE A 301 1.26 7.15 -16.14
C ILE A 301 0.14 6.11 -16.26
N ALA A 302 -0.66 6.16 -17.32
CA ALA A 302 -1.64 5.11 -17.61
C ALA A 302 -0.96 3.74 -17.83
N MET A 303 0.19 3.71 -18.51
CA MET A 303 1.00 2.50 -18.69
C MET A 303 1.62 2.00 -17.37
N LEU A 304 2.12 2.89 -16.52
CA LEU A 304 2.62 2.53 -15.20
C LEU A 304 1.51 1.93 -14.33
N ASN A 305 0.33 2.54 -14.32
CA ASN A 305 -0.85 2.03 -13.62
C ASN A 305 -1.31 0.67 -14.14
N LEU A 306 -1.26 0.43 -15.46
CA LEU A 306 -1.54 -0.89 -16.03
C LEU A 306 -0.57 -1.94 -15.45
N ARG A 307 0.73 -1.67 -15.50
CA ARG A 307 1.76 -2.58 -14.96
C ARG A 307 1.61 -2.81 -13.46
N ALA A 308 1.33 -1.76 -12.69
CA ALA A 308 1.09 -1.85 -11.25
C ALA A 308 -0.17 -2.70 -10.97
N GLY A 309 -1.23 -2.50 -11.74
CA GLY A 309 -2.45 -3.30 -11.69
C GLY A 309 -2.20 -4.78 -12.02
N GLU A 310 -1.41 -5.09 -13.04
CA GLU A 310 -0.99 -6.45 -13.40
C GLU A 310 -0.18 -7.12 -12.30
N LYS A 311 0.80 -6.41 -11.75
CA LYS A 311 1.61 -6.91 -10.63
C LYS A 311 0.73 -7.16 -9.40
N ALA A 312 -0.16 -6.24 -9.08
CA ALA A 312 -1.12 -6.40 -7.98
C ALA A 312 -2.05 -7.61 -8.19
N MET A 313 -2.49 -7.87 -9.43
CA MET A 313 -3.24 -9.09 -9.79
C MET A 313 -2.42 -10.36 -9.59
N SER A 314 -1.15 -10.39 -10.00
CA SER A 314 -0.28 -11.56 -9.78
C SER A 314 -0.04 -11.86 -8.30
N LEU A 315 -0.13 -10.84 -7.45
CA LEU A 315 -0.01 -10.94 -5.99
C LEU A 315 -1.38 -11.17 -5.31
N SER A 316 -2.46 -11.35 -6.07
CA SER A 316 -3.85 -11.48 -5.58
C SER A 316 -4.33 -10.31 -4.69
N THR A 317 -3.72 -9.14 -4.83
CA THR A 317 -4.11 -7.90 -4.13
C THR A 317 -5.14 -7.13 -4.95
N PHE A 318 -6.33 -7.73 -5.12
CA PHE A 318 -7.32 -7.27 -6.10
C PHE A 318 -7.83 -5.84 -5.86
N LEU A 319 -8.03 -5.44 -4.60
CA LEU A 319 -8.47 -4.07 -4.27
C LEU A 319 -7.44 -3.00 -4.67
N ILE A 320 -6.15 -3.31 -4.48
CA ILE A 320 -5.04 -2.46 -4.89
C ILE A 320 -4.97 -2.40 -6.43
N SER A 321 -5.16 -3.55 -7.10
CA SER A 321 -5.19 -3.61 -8.56
C SER A 321 -6.31 -2.74 -9.14
N VAL A 322 -7.52 -2.85 -8.62
CA VAL A 322 -8.67 -2.01 -8.98
C VAL A 322 -8.30 -0.52 -8.92
N SER A 323 -7.66 -0.09 -7.82
CA SER A 323 -7.26 1.30 -7.61
C SER A 323 -6.29 1.80 -8.69
N TYR A 324 -5.25 1.02 -9.00
CA TYR A 324 -4.30 1.38 -10.06
C TYR A 324 -4.96 1.39 -11.44
N LEU A 325 -5.72 0.36 -11.78
CA LEU A 325 -6.35 0.25 -13.09
C LEU A 325 -7.35 1.38 -13.33
N LYS A 326 -8.10 1.76 -12.29
CA LYS A 326 -9.01 2.91 -12.34
C LYS A 326 -8.25 4.22 -12.56
N ALA A 327 -7.18 4.46 -11.81
CA ALA A 327 -6.32 5.62 -12.00
C ALA A 327 -5.71 5.65 -13.42
N GLY A 328 -5.31 4.50 -13.95
CA GLY A 328 -4.82 4.36 -15.32
C GLY A 328 -5.87 4.71 -16.37
N ILE A 329 -7.11 4.26 -16.19
CA ILE A 329 -8.25 4.62 -17.05
C ILE A 329 -8.51 6.13 -17.01
N ASP A 330 -8.49 6.75 -15.83
CA ASP A 330 -8.76 8.17 -15.65
C ASP A 330 -7.65 9.05 -16.27
N MET A 331 -6.45 8.51 -16.45
CA MET A 331 -5.35 9.18 -17.15
C MET A 331 -5.44 9.11 -18.68
N LEU A 332 -6.22 8.19 -19.26
CA LEU A 332 -6.33 8.06 -20.72
C LEU A 332 -6.84 9.37 -21.37
N PRO A 333 -6.24 9.82 -22.49
CA PRO A 333 -6.66 11.05 -23.17
C PRO A 333 -7.96 10.86 -23.96
N GLU A 334 -8.58 11.96 -24.38
CA GLU A 334 -9.76 11.89 -25.26
C GLU A 334 -9.45 11.13 -26.56
N GLY A 335 -10.39 10.27 -26.98
CA GLY A 335 -10.21 9.44 -28.18
C GLY A 335 -9.19 8.31 -28.03
N HIS A 336 -8.81 7.93 -26.80
CA HIS A 336 -7.84 6.88 -26.51
C HIS A 336 -8.14 5.53 -27.20
N TRP A 337 -9.40 5.13 -27.39
CA TRP A 337 -9.75 3.92 -28.14
C TRP A 337 -9.31 3.94 -29.61
N GLY A 338 -9.15 5.12 -30.21
CA GLY A 338 -8.64 5.29 -31.56
C GLY A 338 -7.11 5.23 -31.62
N LYS A 339 -6.44 6.08 -30.81
CA LYS A 339 -4.98 6.29 -30.84
C LYS A 339 -4.18 5.29 -29.98
N HIS A 340 -4.73 4.89 -28.83
CA HIS A 340 -4.08 4.06 -27.80
C HIS A 340 -4.94 2.81 -27.51
N TYR A 341 -5.35 2.15 -28.58
CA TYR A 341 -6.31 1.04 -28.54
C TYR A 341 -5.88 -0.09 -27.61
N ASP A 342 -4.64 -0.57 -27.72
CA ASP A 342 -4.17 -1.73 -26.95
C ASP A 342 -4.09 -1.43 -25.45
N LEU A 343 -3.59 -0.25 -25.08
CA LEU A 343 -3.56 0.20 -23.69
C LEU A 343 -4.97 0.32 -23.11
N SER A 344 -5.90 0.90 -23.88
CA SER A 344 -7.30 1.03 -23.47
C SER A 344 -7.96 -0.34 -23.27
N LEU A 345 -7.74 -1.25 -24.22
CA LEU A 345 -8.29 -2.60 -24.17
C LEU A 345 -7.77 -3.36 -22.95
N GLN A 346 -6.47 -3.28 -22.67
CA GLN A 346 -5.84 -3.95 -21.53
C GLN A 346 -6.32 -3.39 -20.20
N LEU A 347 -6.34 -2.07 -20.03
CA LEU A 347 -6.80 -1.41 -18.80
C LEU A 347 -8.25 -1.78 -18.48
N TYR A 348 -9.19 -1.60 -19.41
CA TYR A 348 -10.60 -1.90 -19.15
C TYR A 348 -10.86 -3.40 -18.95
N SER A 349 -10.15 -4.27 -19.68
CA SER A 349 -10.33 -5.73 -19.52
C SER A 349 -9.81 -6.22 -18.17
N LEU A 350 -8.63 -5.74 -17.76
CA LEU A 350 -8.04 -6.11 -16.48
C LEU A 350 -8.78 -5.47 -15.30
N TYR A 351 -9.28 -4.24 -15.47
CA TYR A 351 -10.14 -3.58 -14.49
C TYR A 351 -11.41 -4.42 -14.22
N ALA A 352 -12.08 -4.88 -15.28
CA ALA A 352 -13.23 -5.76 -15.14
C ALA A 352 -12.89 -7.09 -14.44
N GLU A 353 -11.71 -7.66 -14.68
CA GLU A 353 -11.26 -8.88 -13.99
C GLU A 353 -11.02 -8.63 -12.50
N ALA A 354 -10.34 -7.54 -12.16
CA ALA A 354 -10.05 -7.17 -10.77
C ALA A 354 -11.34 -6.87 -9.98
N GLU A 355 -12.28 -6.10 -10.58
CA GLU A 355 -13.60 -5.83 -10.00
C GLU A 355 -14.41 -7.12 -9.80
N CYS A 356 -14.28 -8.09 -10.72
CA CYS A 356 -14.92 -9.40 -10.60
C CYS A 356 -14.37 -10.20 -9.41
N CYS A 357 -13.06 -10.11 -9.14
CA CYS A 357 -12.43 -10.77 -7.99
C CYS A 357 -12.89 -10.22 -6.64
N ILE A 358 -13.24 -8.93 -6.56
CA ILE A 358 -13.77 -8.31 -5.34
C ILE A 358 -15.32 -8.29 -5.28
N GLY A 359 -16.00 -8.89 -6.26
CA GLY A 359 -17.46 -9.05 -6.27
C GLY A 359 -18.25 -7.80 -6.67
N ASN A 360 -17.62 -6.78 -7.24
CA ASN A 360 -18.29 -5.54 -7.65
C ASN A 360 -18.88 -5.68 -9.08
N PHE A 361 -19.93 -6.49 -9.20
CA PHE A 361 -20.46 -6.90 -10.49
C PHE A 361 -21.06 -5.76 -11.34
N GLN A 362 -21.44 -4.64 -10.71
CA GLN A 362 -21.92 -3.46 -11.43
C GLN A 362 -20.81 -2.84 -12.29
N GLU A 363 -19.63 -2.63 -11.71
CA GLU A 363 -18.47 -2.08 -12.45
C GLU A 363 -17.93 -3.07 -13.48
N VAL A 364 -17.98 -4.38 -13.19
CA VAL A 364 -17.70 -5.42 -14.18
C VAL A 364 -18.58 -5.26 -15.43
N GLY A 365 -19.89 -5.09 -15.24
CA GLY A 365 -20.84 -4.87 -16.33
C GLY A 365 -20.54 -3.60 -17.13
N HIS A 366 -20.20 -2.51 -16.44
CA HIS A 366 -19.85 -1.24 -17.08
C HIS A 366 -18.59 -1.38 -17.95
N ALA A 367 -17.49 -1.86 -17.36
CA ALA A 367 -16.21 -2.01 -18.04
C ALA A 367 -16.28 -2.97 -19.23
N ILE A 368 -16.95 -4.13 -19.07
CA ILE A 368 -17.16 -5.09 -20.15
C ILE A 368 -18.03 -4.48 -21.27
N GLY A 369 -19.06 -3.72 -20.92
CA GLY A 369 -19.88 -3.00 -21.89
C GLY A 369 -19.06 -2.05 -22.76
N VAL A 370 -18.10 -1.32 -22.16
CA VAL A 370 -17.16 -0.46 -22.90
C VAL A 370 -16.28 -1.29 -23.83
N VAL A 371 -15.67 -2.38 -23.34
CA VAL A 371 -14.80 -3.25 -24.16
C VAL A 371 -15.58 -3.85 -25.33
N ILE A 372 -16.77 -4.40 -25.11
CA ILE A 372 -17.58 -5.00 -26.18
C ILE A 372 -17.99 -3.97 -27.24
N LYS A 373 -18.26 -2.72 -26.84
CA LYS A 373 -18.61 -1.64 -27.76
C LYS A 373 -17.43 -1.16 -28.59
N GLN A 374 -16.25 -1.04 -27.99
CA GLN A 374 -15.07 -0.39 -28.60
C GLN A 374 -14.11 -1.36 -29.29
N ALA A 375 -14.11 -2.65 -28.92
CA ALA A 375 -13.20 -3.63 -29.48
C ALA A 375 -13.40 -3.81 -31.00
N LYS A 376 -12.29 -3.71 -31.74
CA LYS A 376 -12.22 -3.72 -33.21
C LYS A 376 -12.48 -5.09 -33.84
N SER A 377 -12.37 -6.16 -33.06
CA SER A 377 -12.51 -7.54 -33.54
C SER A 377 -13.21 -8.41 -32.50
N PHE A 378 -13.59 -9.63 -32.88
CA PHE A 378 -14.21 -10.57 -31.95
C PHE A 378 -13.22 -11.11 -30.92
N GLU A 379 -11.98 -11.34 -31.37
CA GLU A 379 -10.88 -11.87 -30.58
C GLU A 379 -10.60 -10.97 -29.37
N ASN A 380 -10.61 -9.66 -29.61
CA ASN A 380 -10.46 -8.64 -28.57
C ASN A 380 -11.60 -8.61 -27.53
N LYS A 381 -12.74 -9.26 -27.81
CA LYS A 381 -13.87 -9.37 -26.86
C LYS A 381 -13.82 -10.65 -26.02
N LEU A 382 -13.01 -11.63 -26.39
CA LEU A 382 -12.99 -12.94 -25.73
C LEU A 382 -12.67 -12.84 -24.24
N ARG A 383 -11.67 -12.02 -23.88
CA ARG A 383 -11.30 -11.78 -22.48
C ARG A 383 -12.48 -11.21 -21.68
N ALA A 384 -13.15 -10.20 -22.23
CA ALA A 384 -14.34 -9.61 -21.61
C ALA A 384 -15.51 -10.60 -21.48
N TYR A 385 -15.76 -11.45 -22.48
CA TYR A 385 -16.79 -12.49 -22.37
C TYR A 385 -16.47 -13.53 -21.29
N ALA A 386 -15.21 -13.95 -21.18
CA ALA A 386 -14.79 -14.88 -20.12
C ALA A 386 -15.02 -14.27 -18.73
N THR A 387 -14.69 -12.99 -18.55
CA THR A 387 -14.96 -12.26 -17.29
C THR A 387 -16.45 -12.11 -17.02
N LEU A 388 -17.26 -11.83 -18.04
CA LEU A 388 -18.72 -11.73 -17.90
C LEU A 388 -19.32 -13.06 -17.45
N MET A 389 -18.88 -14.17 -18.05
CA MET A 389 -19.31 -15.52 -17.67
C MET A 389 -18.96 -15.83 -16.21
N LYS A 390 -17.74 -15.48 -15.76
CA LYS A 390 -17.32 -15.64 -14.35
C LYS A 390 -18.15 -14.80 -13.39
N SER A 391 -18.40 -13.53 -13.74
CA SER A 391 -19.24 -12.62 -12.96
C SER A 391 -20.67 -13.12 -12.81
N LEU A 392 -21.28 -13.63 -13.89
CA LEU A 392 -22.63 -14.22 -13.85
C LEU A 392 -22.65 -15.49 -13.00
N ALA A 393 -21.65 -16.36 -13.13
CA ALA A 393 -21.55 -17.56 -12.33
C ALA A 393 -21.41 -17.24 -10.82
N ALA A 394 -20.61 -16.23 -10.46
CA ALA A 394 -20.47 -15.76 -9.08
C ALA A 394 -21.80 -15.20 -8.50
N GLN A 395 -22.68 -14.68 -9.36
CA GLN A 395 -24.04 -14.24 -9.01
C GLN A 395 -25.09 -15.38 -9.06
N ASN A 396 -24.66 -16.63 -9.20
CA ASN A 396 -25.55 -17.79 -9.37
C ASN A 396 -26.45 -17.75 -10.63
N LYS A 397 -26.07 -16.96 -11.65
CA LYS A 397 -26.75 -16.87 -12.95
C LYS A 397 -26.10 -17.82 -13.97
N LEU A 398 -25.97 -19.10 -13.59
CA LEU A 398 -25.23 -20.10 -14.37
C LEU A 398 -25.80 -20.30 -15.78
N GLN A 399 -27.12 -20.27 -15.94
CA GLN A 399 -27.76 -20.44 -17.25
C GLN A 399 -27.42 -19.29 -18.22
N GLU A 400 -27.36 -18.06 -17.72
CA GLU A 400 -26.94 -16.90 -18.52
C GLU A 400 -25.46 -17.01 -18.91
N ALA A 401 -24.60 -17.42 -17.98
CA ALA A 401 -23.18 -17.66 -18.27
C ALA A 401 -22.99 -18.74 -19.35
N ILE A 402 -23.76 -19.84 -19.27
CA ILE A 402 -23.73 -20.93 -20.27
C ILE A 402 -24.18 -20.41 -21.64
N HIS A 403 -25.27 -19.64 -21.68
CA HIS A 403 -25.78 -19.07 -22.92
C HIS A 403 -24.74 -18.19 -23.62
N ILE A 404 -24.04 -17.33 -22.88
CA ILE A 404 -22.95 -16.50 -23.40
C ILE A 404 -21.80 -17.37 -23.93
N GLY A 405 -21.39 -18.39 -23.18
CA GLY A 405 -20.31 -19.28 -23.60
C GLY A 405 -20.62 -20.03 -24.90
N PHE A 406 -21.86 -20.52 -25.08
CA PHE A 406 -22.29 -21.12 -26.34
C PHE A 406 -22.32 -20.13 -27.51
N GLY A 407 -22.72 -18.88 -27.25
CA GLY A 407 -22.62 -17.81 -28.24
C GLY A 407 -21.18 -17.57 -28.70
N VAL A 408 -20.22 -17.60 -27.76
CA VAL A 408 -18.79 -17.48 -28.08
C VAL A 408 -18.29 -18.69 -28.87
N LEU A 409 -18.58 -19.92 -28.42
CA LEU A 409 -18.16 -21.15 -29.08
C LEU A 409 -18.67 -21.25 -30.52
N THR A 410 -19.92 -20.85 -30.76
CA THR A 410 -20.51 -20.83 -32.11
C THR A 410 -19.72 -19.91 -33.04
N ARG A 411 -19.27 -18.75 -32.55
CA ARG A 411 -18.46 -17.80 -33.31
C ARG A 411 -17.02 -18.27 -33.52
N LEU A 412 -16.51 -19.14 -32.65
CA LEU A 412 -15.23 -19.85 -32.82
C LEU A 412 -15.35 -21.09 -33.72
N GLY A 413 -16.53 -21.36 -34.29
CA GLY A 413 -16.76 -22.50 -35.19
C GLY A 413 -17.12 -23.81 -34.48
N VAL A 414 -17.33 -23.79 -33.17
CA VAL A 414 -17.78 -24.96 -32.39
C VAL A 414 -19.30 -24.90 -32.25
N GLN A 415 -20.00 -25.84 -32.90
CA GLN A 415 -21.45 -25.92 -32.76
C GLN A 415 -21.84 -26.54 -31.42
N CYS A 416 -22.40 -25.72 -30.54
CA CYS A 416 -23.02 -26.18 -29.30
C CYS A 416 -24.52 -25.93 -29.39
N THR A 417 -25.33 -26.98 -29.22
CA THR A 417 -26.78 -26.84 -29.17
C THR A 417 -27.23 -26.68 -27.71
N PRO A 418 -27.95 -25.61 -27.34
CA PRO A 418 -28.40 -25.35 -25.97
C PRO A 418 -29.54 -26.26 -25.49
N SER A 419 -29.90 -27.28 -26.25
CA SER A 419 -30.89 -28.28 -25.85
C SER A 419 -30.18 -29.42 -25.11
N PRO A 420 -30.81 -30.04 -24.09
CA PRO A 420 -30.31 -31.33 -23.61
C PRO A 420 -30.10 -32.24 -24.83
N PRO A 421 -28.89 -32.78 -25.04
CA PRO A 421 -28.62 -33.60 -26.20
C PRO A 421 -29.53 -34.83 -26.11
N ASP A 422 -30.10 -35.24 -27.24
CA ASP A 422 -30.70 -36.56 -27.33
C ASP A 422 -29.66 -37.58 -26.86
N LYS A 423 -30.04 -38.46 -25.93
CA LYS A 423 -29.16 -39.52 -25.41
C LYS A 423 -28.54 -40.33 -26.55
N SER A 424 -29.26 -40.46 -27.68
CA SER A 424 -28.76 -41.12 -28.88
C SER A 424 -27.54 -40.40 -29.50
N VAL A 425 -27.59 -39.06 -29.58
CA VAL A 425 -26.50 -38.22 -30.11
C VAL A 425 -25.31 -38.24 -29.16
N MET A 426 -25.54 -38.06 -27.85
CA MET A 426 -24.48 -38.14 -26.86
C MET A 426 -23.76 -39.51 -26.88
N MET A 427 -24.53 -40.59 -26.99
CA MET A 427 -23.95 -41.94 -27.04
C MET A 427 -23.15 -42.16 -28.34
N LYS A 428 -23.63 -41.62 -29.47
CA LYS A 428 -22.90 -41.64 -30.74
C LYS A 428 -21.55 -40.93 -30.61
N ASP A 429 -21.52 -39.72 -30.06
CA ASP A 429 -20.28 -38.95 -29.89
C ASP A 429 -19.28 -39.67 -28.95
N ILE A 430 -19.77 -40.26 -27.86
CA ILE A 430 -18.93 -41.07 -26.95
C ILE A 430 -18.36 -42.30 -27.67
N MET A 431 -19.15 -42.97 -28.50
CA MET A 431 -18.70 -44.13 -29.27
C MET A 431 -17.67 -43.73 -30.34
N GLU A 432 -17.88 -42.64 -31.06
CA GLU A 432 -16.92 -42.11 -32.04
C GLU A 432 -15.58 -41.76 -31.36
N MET A 433 -15.62 -41.06 -30.23
CA MET A 433 -14.44 -40.76 -29.43
C MET A 433 -13.72 -42.04 -28.95
N LYS A 434 -14.46 -43.02 -28.41
CA LYS A 434 -13.89 -44.30 -27.98
C LYS A 434 -13.24 -45.04 -29.15
N MET A 435 -13.89 -45.08 -30.31
CA MET A 435 -13.32 -45.73 -31.50
C MET A 435 -12.05 -45.02 -31.98
N LEU A 436 -12.01 -43.69 -31.91
CA LEU A 436 -10.80 -42.92 -32.22
C LEU A 436 -9.66 -43.32 -31.27
N LEU A 437 -9.92 -43.29 -29.96
CA LEU A 437 -8.94 -43.61 -28.93
C LEU A 437 -8.49 -45.08 -28.95
N THR A 438 -9.36 -46.03 -29.28
CA THR A 438 -8.94 -47.45 -29.41
C THR A 438 -7.95 -47.69 -30.55
N LYS A 439 -7.88 -46.77 -31.52
CA LYS A 439 -6.93 -46.82 -32.64
C LYS A 439 -5.66 -46.00 -32.37
N THR A 440 -5.52 -45.43 -31.18
CA THR A 440 -4.40 -44.57 -30.80
C THR A 440 -3.72 -45.15 -29.57
N THR A 441 -2.43 -45.44 -29.68
CA THR A 441 -1.62 -45.91 -28.55
C THR A 441 -1.23 -44.74 -27.63
N ASP A 442 -0.92 -45.03 -26.36
CA ASP A 442 -0.44 -44.01 -25.40
C ASP A 442 0.80 -43.28 -25.93
N ALA A 443 1.70 -43.99 -26.62
CA ALA A 443 2.88 -43.42 -27.24
C ALA A 443 2.54 -42.45 -28.39
N GLU A 444 1.48 -42.70 -29.16
CA GLU A 444 1.01 -41.78 -30.19
C GLU A 444 0.35 -40.54 -29.58
N ILE A 445 -0.43 -40.69 -28.50
CA ILE A 445 -1.08 -39.58 -27.80
C ILE A 445 -0.02 -38.61 -27.24
N LEU A 446 1.01 -39.14 -26.58
CA LEU A 446 2.10 -38.34 -26.02
C LEU A 446 2.94 -37.63 -27.08
N ASN A 447 2.94 -38.14 -28.32
CA ASN A 447 3.67 -37.56 -29.45
C ASN A 447 2.76 -36.80 -30.42
N PHE A 448 1.50 -36.52 -30.05
CA PHE A 448 0.65 -35.66 -30.88
C PHE A 448 1.25 -34.26 -30.99
N ARG A 449 1.12 -33.69 -32.19
CA ARG A 449 1.51 -32.31 -32.43
C ARG A 449 0.65 -31.40 -31.56
N GLU A 450 1.28 -30.39 -30.98
CA GLU A 450 0.56 -29.34 -30.27
C GLU A 450 -0.48 -28.66 -31.19
N MET A 451 -1.61 -28.27 -30.61
CA MET A 451 -2.68 -27.60 -31.33
C MET A 451 -2.22 -26.19 -31.71
N GLU A 452 -2.14 -25.90 -33.00
CA GLU A 452 -1.72 -24.58 -33.51
C GLU A 452 -2.90 -23.68 -33.90
N ASP A 453 -4.12 -24.22 -33.97
CA ASP A 453 -5.34 -23.47 -34.31
C ASP A 453 -5.79 -22.62 -33.12
N GLU A 454 -5.61 -21.30 -33.22
CA GLU A 454 -5.96 -20.34 -32.17
C GLU A 454 -7.45 -20.35 -31.79
N ASN A 455 -8.34 -20.57 -32.76
CA ASN A 455 -9.78 -20.63 -32.50
C ASN A 455 -10.12 -21.86 -31.67
N LYS A 456 -9.51 -23.01 -31.99
CA LYS A 456 -9.68 -24.23 -31.20
C LYS A 456 -9.05 -24.13 -29.81
N MET A 457 -7.84 -23.56 -29.70
CA MET A 457 -7.20 -23.31 -28.40
C MET A 457 -8.07 -22.41 -27.52
N THR A 458 -8.66 -21.35 -28.10
CA THR A 458 -9.59 -20.46 -27.40
C THR A 458 -10.88 -21.19 -27.04
N ALA A 459 -11.45 -21.97 -27.94
CA ALA A 459 -12.65 -22.75 -27.68
C ALA A 459 -12.45 -23.71 -26.51
N MET A 460 -11.28 -24.35 -26.39
CA MET A 460 -10.93 -25.20 -25.26
C MET A 460 -10.98 -24.45 -23.92
N LYS A 461 -10.51 -23.20 -23.87
CA LYS A 461 -10.59 -22.35 -22.66
C LYS A 461 -12.04 -22.07 -22.26
N PHE A 462 -12.92 -21.77 -23.22
CA PHE A 462 -14.34 -21.55 -22.95
C PHE A 462 -15.07 -22.84 -22.56
N LEU A 463 -14.75 -23.96 -23.20
CA LEU A 463 -15.29 -25.28 -22.84
C LEU A 463 -14.92 -25.65 -21.39
N GLN A 464 -13.68 -25.39 -20.97
CA GLN A 464 -13.25 -25.63 -19.58
C GLN A 464 -14.09 -24.84 -18.57
N ILE A 465 -14.37 -23.56 -18.85
CA ILE A 465 -15.25 -22.72 -18.02
C ILE A 465 -16.67 -23.31 -17.98
N LEU A 466 -17.21 -23.70 -19.13
CA LEU A 466 -18.56 -24.23 -19.25
C LEU A 466 -18.76 -25.58 -18.55
N VAL A 467 -17.76 -26.48 -18.60
CA VAL A 467 -17.82 -27.78 -17.91
C VAL A 467 -18.03 -27.58 -16.41
N PHE A 468 -17.34 -26.61 -15.81
CA PHE A 468 -17.50 -26.28 -14.40
C PHE A 468 -18.91 -25.78 -14.08
N TYR A 469 -19.45 -24.86 -14.90
CA TYR A 469 -20.81 -24.33 -14.69
C TYR A 469 -21.91 -25.36 -14.93
N ALA A 470 -21.74 -26.25 -15.92
CA ALA A 470 -22.67 -27.34 -16.18
C ALA A 470 -22.68 -28.39 -15.05
N TYR A 471 -21.55 -28.59 -14.37
CA TYR A 471 -21.48 -29.45 -13.19
C TYR A 471 -22.15 -28.82 -11.97
N LEU A 472 -21.89 -27.53 -11.71
CA LEU A 472 -22.48 -26.79 -10.58
C LEU A 472 -23.97 -26.49 -10.73
N GLY A 473 -24.48 -26.42 -11.96
CA GLY A 473 -25.90 -26.16 -12.23
C GLY A 473 -26.83 -27.36 -12.04
N LYS A 474 -26.31 -28.51 -11.62
CA LYS A 474 -27.09 -29.68 -11.18
C LYS A 474 -27.41 -29.57 -9.70
#